data_AF-A0A2E4JZC3-F1
#
_entry.id   AF-A0A2E4JZC3-F1
#
_cell.length_a   1.000
_cell.length_b   1.000
_cell.length_c   1.000
_cell.angle_alpha   90.00
_cell.angle_beta   90.00
_cell.angle_gamma   90.00
#
_symmetry.space_group_name_H-M   'P 1'
#
loop_
_entity.id
_entity.type
_entity.pdbx_description
1 polymer ?
#
loop_
_entity_poly.entity_id
_entity_poly.type
_entity_poly.pdbx_seq_one_letter_code
_entity_poly.pdbx_strand_id
1 'polypeptide(L)'
;MYVCVCLFSILSLSARAELSIQITQGIDNPIPIAVVPFAWDGEGVLIENVAGIVINDLEQVGEFRSLSRSNMLSMPNEEREVFYRDWRILAQDYLLVGKINRASGSQLVQVQYEFFDINREIKLAGEILTGSVAQLRDIGHEIANVIFRQVTGVPGAFTSQILYIVSEQVQGDDYNFRLEKADYDGARAQVLLESSQPIMSPSWSPNGEDVAYVSFETDLPRIYIQNIATGQRRQITNYPNINSSPVWSPDATKLAMVLSKDGSPDIYVQDLNSNQLMRVTDHPSIDTEPSWSSDGRSIVFMSDRTGQPQIYQIELGASSYNVERLTYDCFQCMKAKFLPDGVNLVHVRREARQSPNYQIAILNIETLRVITLTNTSLDESPSVAPNGSMIMYATKFDGRGVLDAVSIDGRVKFRLPSSQGDVREPAWSPFLN
;
A
#
# COMPACT_ATOMS: atom_id res chain seq x y z
N MET A 1 58.88 -28.22 3.04
CA MET A 1 57.84 -27.68 3.94
C MET A 1 56.96 -26.78 3.07
N TYR A 2 55.89 -27.33 2.49
CA TYR A 2 54.97 -26.57 1.63
C TYR A 2 53.80 -26.11 2.48
N VAL A 3 53.69 -24.80 2.68
CA VAL A 3 52.57 -24.17 3.38
C VAL A 3 51.44 -23.98 2.37
N CYS A 4 50.35 -24.69 2.57
CA CYS A 4 49.13 -24.56 1.79
C CYS A 4 48.33 -23.39 2.35
N VAL A 5 48.24 -22.28 1.62
CA VAL A 5 47.41 -21.12 1.98
C VAL A 5 45.99 -21.41 1.51
N CYS A 6 45.10 -21.72 2.46
CA CYS A 6 43.66 -21.82 2.18
C CYS A 6 43.07 -20.42 2.03
N LEU A 7 42.63 -20.09 0.81
CA LEU A 7 41.84 -18.91 0.51
C LEU A 7 40.43 -19.12 1.09
N PHE A 8 40.07 -18.35 2.12
CA PHE A 8 38.69 -18.29 2.61
C PHE A 8 37.88 -17.40 1.66
N SER A 9 37.09 -18.00 0.79
CA SER A 9 36.07 -17.29 0.01
C SER A 9 34.94 -16.87 0.94
N ILE A 10 34.86 -15.58 1.25
CA ILE A 10 33.71 -14.99 1.93
C ILE A 10 32.57 -14.98 0.92
N LEU A 11 31.60 -15.88 1.09
CA LEU A 11 30.32 -15.81 0.39
C LEU A 11 29.57 -14.59 0.93
N SER A 12 29.48 -13.54 0.13
CA SER A 12 28.62 -12.40 0.40
C SER A 12 27.17 -12.88 0.36
N LEU A 13 26.53 -13.01 1.52
CA LEU A 13 25.08 -13.11 1.60
C LEU A 13 24.51 -11.78 1.12
N SER A 14 23.87 -11.77 -0.05
CA SER A 14 23.07 -10.64 -0.49
C SER A 14 21.96 -10.43 0.54
N ALA A 15 22.08 -9.38 1.36
CA ALA A 15 20.98 -8.94 2.22
C ALA A 15 19.86 -8.47 1.29
N ARG A 16 18.71 -9.16 1.32
CA ARG A 16 17.51 -8.72 0.61
C ARG A 16 16.97 -7.46 1.29
N ALA A 17 16.64 -6.45 0.50
CA ALA A 17 16.09 -5.21 0.99
C ALA A 17 14.61 -5.39 1.30
N GLU A 18 14.29 -6.02 2.43
CA GLU A 18 12.91 -6.27 2.85
C GLU A 18 12.49 -5.20 3.87
N LEU A 19 11.32 -4.61 3.64
CA LEU A 19 10.72 -3.70 4.61
C LEU A 19 10.12 -4.56 5.74
N SER A 20 10.35 -4.19 7.00
CA SER A 20 9.84 -4.95 8.14
C SER A 20 8.92 -4.08 9.00
N ILE A 21 7.69 -4.51 9.24
CA ILE A 21 6.72 -3.67 9.96
C ILE A 21 7.12 -3.46 11.42
N GLN A 22 6.92 -2.23 11.88
CA GLN A 22 7.04 -1.82 13.28
C GLN A 22 5.76 -1.09 13.68
N ILE A 23 4.95 -1.68 14.56
CA ILE A 23 3.76 -1.01 15.10
C ILE A 23 4.21 0.14 16.01
N THR A 24 3.80 1.36 15.69
CA THR A 24 4.16 2.58 16.45
C THR A 24 3.01 3.09 17.31
N GLN A 25 1.77 2.74 16.98
CA GLN A 25 0.57 3.06 17.77
C GLN A 25 -0.52 2.01 17.53
N GLY A 26 -1.14 1.50 18.60
CA GLY A 26 -2.29 0.57 18.55
C GLY A 26 -3.59 1.19 19.06
N ILE A 27 -4.70 0.45 19.03
CA ILE A 27 -6.00 0.89 19.53
C ILE A 27 -6.25 0.51 20.99
N ASP A 28 -7.12 1.27 21.68
CA ASP A 28 -7.69 0.89 22.97
C ASP A 28 -8.77 -0.19 22.79
N ASN A 29 -8.68 -1.28 23.56
CA ASN A 29 -9.60 -2.44 23.54
C ASN A 29 -9.73 -3.16 22.17
N PRO A 30 -8.62 -3.69 21.63
CA PRO A 30 -8.66 -4.53 20.43
C PRO A 30 -9.47 -5.82 20.66
N ILE A 31 -10.06 -6.34 19.58
CA ILE A 31 -10.87 -7.56 19.58
C ILE A 31 -9.98 -8.76 19.95
N PRO A 32 -10.24 -9.45 21.08
CA PRO A 32 -9.48 -10.63 21.48
C PRO A 32 -9.73 -11.82 20.54
N ILE A 33 -8.65 -12.33 19.95
CA ILE A 33 -8.69 -13.52 19.09
C ILE A 33 -7.60 -14.50 19.50
N ALA A 34 -7.92 -15.79 19.54
CA ALA A 34 -6.91 -16.85 19.60
C ALA A 34 -6.64 -17.39 18.20
N VAL A 35 -5.38 -17.42 17.78
CA VAL A 35 -4.96 -18.06 16.52
C VAL A 35 -4.02 -19.21 16.85
N VAL A 36 -4.55 -20.43 16.82
CA VAL A 36 -3.78 -21.64 17.16
C VAL A 36 -2.75 -21.91 16.07
N PRO A 37 -1.50 -22.31 16.41
CA PRO A 37 -0.52 -22.73 15.42
C PRO A 37 -1.08 -23.87 14.57
N PHE A 38 -1.04 -23.74 13.24
CA PHE A 38 -1.60 -24.77 12.38
C PHE A 38 -0.75 -26.04 12.48
N ALA A 39 -1.39 -27.18 12.74
CA ALA A 39 -0.71 -28.47 12.68
C ALA A 39 -0.18 -28.73 11.27
N TRP A 40 0.97 -29.41 11.16
CA TRP A 40 1.55 -29.81 9.88
C TRP A 40 1.77 -31.32 9.88
N ASP A 41 1.08 -32.01 8.98
CA ASP A 41 1.24 -33.45 8.73
C ASP A 41 2.03 -33.67 7.43
N GLY A 42 3.35 -33.47 7.52
CA GLY A 42 4.27 -33.76 6.43
C GLY A 42 5.73 -33.71 6.87
N GLU A 43 6.63 -34.05 5.94
CA GLU A 43 8.07 -34.08 6.25
C GLU A 43 8.69 -32.67 6.22
N GLY A 44 9.62 -32.44 7.14
CA GLY A 44 10.38 -31.20 7.24
C GLY A 44 9.63 -30.08 7.96
N VAL A 45 10.27 -28.92 8.05
CA VAL A 45 9.70 -27.69 8.62
C VAL A 45 9.25 -26.82 7.45
N LEU A 46 8.00 -26.34 7.51
CA LEU A 46 7.50 -25.35 6.55
C LEU A 46 8.26 -24.04 6.73
N ILE A 47 8.61 -23.40 5.61
CA ILE A 47 9.28 -22.09 5.62
C ILE A 47 8.32 -21.02 6.17
N GLU A 48 7.04 -21.12 5.81
CA GLU A 48 6.01 -20.17 6.21
C GLU A 48 5.23 -20.65 7.44
N ASN A 49 4.91 -19.71 8.33
CA ASN A 49 4.06 -19.90 9.49
C ASN A 49 2.71 -19.23 9.24
N VAL A 50 1.76 -19.96 8.65
CA VAL A 50 0.41 -19.45 8.26
C VAL A 50 -0.29 -18.76 9.43
N ALA A 51 -0.32 -19.39 10.61
CA ALA A 51 -0.90 -18.78 11.81
C ALA A 51 -0.20 -17.47 12.21
N GLY A 52 1.12 -17.38 12.03
CA GLY A 52 1.88 -16.16 12.28
C GLY A 52 1.55 -15.04 11.30
N ILE A 53 1.37 -15.37 10.02
CA ILE A 53 0.94 -14.41 8.98
C ILE A 53 -0.43 -13.85 9.34
N VAL A 54 -1.40 -14.71 9.66
CA VAL A 54 -2.75 -14.28 10.06
C VAL A 54 -2.72 -13.38 11.30
N ILE A 55 -1.91 -13.72 12.31
CA ILE A 55 -1.74 -12.87 13.50
C ILE A 55 -1.20 -11.49 13.10
N ASN A 56 -0.11 -11.46 12.32
CA ASN A 56 0.54 -10.21 11.91
C ASN A 56 -0.44 -9.32 11.14
N ASP A 57 -1.19 -9.89 10.20
CA ASP A 57 -2.17 -9.16 9.39
C ASP A 57 -3.26 -8.51 10.26
N LEU A 58 -3.86 -9.30 11.15
CA LEU A 58 -4.96 -8.83 11.99
C LEU A 58 -4.51 -7.81 13.06
N GLU A 59 -3.32 -8.00 13.64
CA GLU A 59 -2.78 -7.07 14.64
C GLU A 59 -2.27 -5.76 14.00
N GLN A 60 -1.75 -5.81 12.78
CA GLN A 60 -1.18 -4.62 12.11
C GLN A 60 -2.23 -3.56 11.77
N VAL A 61 -3.45 -3.98 11.43
CA VAL A 61 -4.60 -3.08 11.24
C VAL A 61 -5.19 -2.61 12.57
N GLY A 62 -4.67 -3.12 13.69
CA GLY A 62 -4.94 -2.69 15.06
C GLY A 62 -6.31 -3.08 15.62
N GLU A 63 -7.20 -3.66 14.82
CA GLU A 63 -8.53 -4.11 15.26
C GLU A 63 -8.46 -5.33 16.19
N PHE A 64 -7.40 -6.12 16.12
CA PHE A 64 -7.29 -7.40 16.82
C PHE A 64 -6.10 -7.44 17.79
N ARG A 65 -6.22 -8.29 18.80
CA ARG A 65 -5.12 -8.68 19.67
C ARG A 65 -5.11 -10.18 19.85
N SER A 66 -4.02 -10.82 19.44
CA SER A 66 -3.87 -12.26 19.53
C SER A 66 -3.52 -12.71 20.96
N LEU A 67 -4.08 -13.86 21.36
CA LEU A 67 -3.62 -14.56 22.56
C LEU A 67 -2.25 -15.19 22.32
N SER A 68 -1.27 -14.89 23.17
CA SER A 68 0.04 -15.57 23.14
C SER A 68 -0.10 -17.09 23.24
N ARG A 69 0.66 -17.81 22.40
CA ARG A 69 0.72 -19.28 22.37
C ARG A 69 1.03 -19.89 23.74
N SER A 70 1.85 -19.22 24.56
CA SER A 70 2.20 -19.69 25.92
C SER A 70 1.02 -19.68 26.90
N ASN A 71 -0.04 -18.95 26.59
CA ASN A 71 -1.20 -18.76 27.46
C ASN A 71 -2.41 -19.61 27.01
N MET A 72 -2.27 -20.38 25.91
CA MET A 72 -3.32 -21.26 25.42
C MET A 72 -3.45 -22.50 26.32
N LEU A 73 -4.69 -22.89 26.64
CA LEU A 73 -4.99 -24.08 27.44
C LEU A 73 -4.89 -25.37 26.62
N SER A 74 -5.08 -25.27 25.30
CA SER A 74 -5.01 -26.37 24.34
C SER A 74 -4.65 -25.83 22.95
N MET A 75 -4.25 -26.73 22.04
CA MET A 75 -3.94 -26.42 20.64
C MET A 75 -4.76 -27.31 19.70
N PRO A 76 -6.08 -27.10 19.62
CA PRO A 76 -6.96 -27.84 18.73
C PRO A 76 -6.65 -27.53 17.27
N ASN A 77 -6.75 -28.54 16.41
CA ASN A 77 -6.44 -28.41 14.98
C ASN A 77 -7.69 -28.49 14.09
N GLU A 78 -8.85 -28.78 14.68
CA GLU A 78 -10.14 -28.93 14.01
C GLU A 78 -11.31 -28.80 15.00
N GLU A 79 -12.52 -28.56 14.48
CA GLU A 79 -13.73 -28.24 15.23
C GLU A 79 -14.03 -29.22 16.38
N ARG A 80 -13.89 -30.52 16.15
CA ARG A 80 -14.20 -31.53 17.19
C ARG A 80 -13.29 -31.49 18.43
N GLU A 81 -12.15 -30.81 18.33
CA GLU A 81 -11.19 -30.63 19.42
C GLU A 81 -11.43 -29.29 20.16
N VAL A 82 -12.31 -28.43 19.65
CA VAL A 82 -12.59 -27.12 20.21
C VAL A 82 -13.59 -27.22 21.36
N PHE A 83 -13.14 -26.85 22.56
CA PHE A 83 -13.99 -26.64 23.72
C PHE A 83 -14.19 -25.15 23.98
N TYR A 84 -15.30 -24.57 23.53
CA TYR A 84 -15.60 -23.13 23.63
C TYR A 84 -15.39 -22.53 25.03
N ARG A 85 -15.74 -23.28 26.08
CA ARG A 85 -15.56 -22.87 27.48
C ARG A 85 -14.10 -22.47 27.79
N ASP A 86 -13.13 -23.19 27.25
CA ASP A 86 -11.72 -22.99 27.57
C ASP A 86 -11.24 -21.62 27.04
N TRP A 87 -11.73 -21.22 25.87
CA TRP A 87 -11.45 -19.92 25.24
C TRP A 87 -12.21 -18.77 25.90
N ARG A 88 -13.44 -19.03 26.38
CA ARG A 88 -14.21 -18.05 27.16
C ARG A 88 -13.52 -17.71 28.49
N ILE A 89 -12.92 -18.69 29.15
CA ILE A 89 -12.11 -18.47 30.37
C ILE A 89 -10.89 -17.60 30.09
N LEU A 90 -10.31 -17.73 28.89
CA LEU A 90 -9.19 -16.90 28.41
C LEU A 90 -9.64 -15.53 27.87
N ALA A 91 -10.93 -15.18 28.00
CA ALA A 91 -11.52 -13.94 27.50
C ALA A 91 -11.25 -13.69 26.01
N GLN A 92 -11.36 -14.74 25.19
CA GLN A 92 -11.26 -14.65 23.73
C GLN A 92 -12.66 -14.59 23.12
N ASP A 93 -12.87 -13.64 22.21
CA ASP A 93 -14.13 -13.51 21.48
C ASP A 93 -14.16 -14.45 20.28
N TYR A 94 -12.99 -14.61 19.63
CA TYR A 94 -12.86 -15.43 18.44
C TYR A 94 -11.71 -16.44 18.55
N LEU A 95 -11.82 -17.53 17.77
CA LEU A 95 -10.80 -18.56 17.66
C LEU A 95 -10.61 -18.96 16.20
N LEU A 96 -9.36 -19.01 15.76
CA LEU A 96 -8.93 -19.64 14.52
C LEU A 96 -8.12 -20.90 14.85
N VAL A 97 -8.52 -22.01 14.25
CA VAL A 97 -7.75 -23.26 14.25
C VAL A 97 -7.48 -23.68 12.81
N GLY A 98 -6.49 -24.54 12.61
CA GLY A 98 -6.24 -25.09 11.30
C GLY A 98 -5.17 -26.17 11.29
N LYS A 99 -5.05 -26.79 10.13
CA LYS A 99 -4.05 -27.81 9.84
C LYS A 99 -3.65 -27.77 8.38
N ILE A 100 -2.43 -28.20 8.11
CA ILE A 100 -1.81 -28.26 6.80
C ILE A 100 -1.44 -29.71 6.56
N ASN A 101 -1.91 -30.27 5.45
CA ASN A 101 -1.61 -31.63 5.03
C ASN A 101 -1.06 -31.62 3.60
N ARG A 102 -0.27 -32.62 3.22
CA ARG A 102 0.05 -32.81 1.79
C ARG A 102 -1.19 -33.29 1.03
N ALA A 103 -1.43 -32.72 -0.14
CA ALA A 103 -2.45 -33.23 -1.05
C ALA A 103 -2.04 -34.61 -1.58
N SER A 104 -2.95 -35.59 -1.54
CA SER A 104 -2.62 -36.97 -1.93
C SER A 104 -2.10 -37.06 -3.37
N GLY A 105 -0.91 -37.66 -3.54
CA GLY A 105 -0.29 -37.85 -4.85
C GLY A 105 0.24 -36.58 -5.52
N SER A 106 0.36 -35.46 -4.78
CA SER A 106 0.78 -34.17 -5.31
C SER A 106 1.87 -33.51 -4.45
N GLN A 107 2.59 -32.55 -5.03
CA GLN A 107 3.49 -31.65 -4.30
C GLN A 107 2.75 -30.49 -3.61
N LEU A 108 1.45 -30.36 -3.87
CA LEU A 108 0.60 -29.33 -3.27
C LEU A 108 0.29 -29.65 -1.80
N VAL A 109 0.00 -28.60 -1.04
CA VAL A 109 -0.48 -28.65 0.33
C VAL A 109 -1.93 -28.18 0.40
N GLN A 110 -2.67 -28.75 1.34
CA GLN A 110 -4.03 -28.39 1.70
C GLN A 110 -3.99 -27.71 3.06
N VAL A 111 -4.37 -26.44 3.11
CA VAL A 111 -4.52 -25.65 4.32
C VAL A 111 -6.00 -25.65 4.68
N GLN A 112 -6.37 -26.39 5.71
CA GLN A 112 -7.71 -26.35 6.30
C GLN A 112 -7.70 -25.37 7.46
N TYR A 113 -8.69 -24.47 7.50
CA TYR A 113 -8.90 -23.59 8.63
C TYR A 113 -10.37 -23.57 9.05
N GLU A 114 -10.62 -23.26 10.32
CA GLU A 114 -11.96 -23.07 10.87
C GLU A 114 -11.94 -21.91 11.86
N PHE A 115 -12.89 -20.99 11.70
CA PHE A 115 -12.99 -19.75 12.47
C PHE A 115 -14.31 -19.71 13.24
N PHE A 116 -14.22 -19.41 14.54
CA PHE A 116 -15.32 -19.56 15.49
C PHE A 116 -15.60 -18.28 16.26
N ASP A 117 -16.87 -18.05 16.57
CA ASP A 117 -17.32 -17.12 17.60
C ASP A 117 -17.48 -17.89 18.92
N ILE A 118 -16.71 -17.50 19.93
CA ILE A 118 -16.64 -18.20 21.22
C ILE A 118 -17.87 -17.94 22.09
N ASN A 119 -18.45 -16.76 21.98
CA ASN A 119 -19.60 -16.36 22.79
C ASN A 119 -20.89 -16.96 22.24
N ARG A 120 -21.03 -17.03 20.92
CA ARG A 120 -22.18 -17.64 20.23
C ARG A 120 -22.06 -19.14 20.04
N GLU A 121 -20.87 -19.71 20.24
CA GLU A 121 -20.56 -21.13 20.05
C GLU A 121 -20.89 -21.63 18.63
N ILE A 122 -20.54 -20.83 17.62
CA ILE A 122 -20.77 -21.16 16.21
C ILE A 122 -19.48 -21.07 15.40
N LYS A 123 -19.39 -21.92 14.36
CA LYS A 123 -18.43 -21.76 13.28
C LYS A 123 -18.89 -20.66 12.32
N LEU A 124 -18.09 -19.61 12.18
CA LEU A 124 -18.35 -18.47 11.29
C LEU A 124 -17.86 -18.74 9.86
N ALA A 125 -16.70 -19.40 9.72
CA ALA A 125 -16.10 -19.76 8.44
C ALA A 125 -15.24 -21.02 8.55
N GLY A 126 -14.97 -21.68 7.43
CA GLY A 126 -13.99 -22.75 7.36
C GLY A 126 -13.94 -23.40 5.99
N GLU A 127 -12.75 -23.53 5.44
CA GLU A 127 -12.52 -24.00 4.07
C GLU A 127 -11.20 -24.78 3.98
N ILE A 128 -10.99 -25.44 2.83
CA ILE A 128 -9.73 -26.08 2.47
C ILE A 128 -9.17 -25.37 1.25
N LEU A 129 -8.05 -24.68 1.44
CA LEU A 129 -7.31 -24.00 0.40
C LEU A 129 -6.18 -24.90 -0.09
N THR A 130 -6.04 -25.07 -1.41
CA THR A 130 -4.98 -25.90 -2.00
C THR A 130 -3.99 -25.04 -2.76
N GLY A 131 -2.70 -25.22 -2.48
CA GLY A 131 -1.65 -24.45 -3.14
C GLY A 131 -0.29 -25.13 -3.02
N SER A 132 0.72 -24.54 -3.64
CA SER A 132 2.11 -24.94 -3.43
C SER A 132 2.61 -24.44 -2.07
N VAL A 133 3.73 -25.01 -1.59
CA VAL A 133 4.39 -24.53 -0.36
C VAL A 133 4.78 -23.05 -0.46
N ALA A 134 5.12 -22.57 -1.66
CA ALA A 134 5.44 -21.17 -1.91
C ALA A 134 4.23 -20.22 -1.77
N GLN A 135 3.01 -20.74 -1.84
CA GLN A 135 1.76 -19.98 -1.73
C GLN A 135 1.19 -20.00 -0.30
N LEU A 136 1.86 -20.63 0.67
CA LEU A 136 1.39 -20.65 2.06
C LEU A 136 1.22 -19.23 2.63
N ARG A 137 2.06 -18.30 2.19
CA ARG A 137 1.95 -16.89 2.53
C ARG A 137 0.66 -16.25 2.01
N ASP A 138 0.39 -16.43 0.71
CA ASP A 138 -0.83 -15.95 0.06
C ASP A 138 -2.08 -16.54 0.72
N ILE A 139 -2.03 -17.83 1.08
CA ILE A 139 -3.10 -18.51 1.81
C ILE A 139 -3.29 -17.90 3.21
N GLY A 140 -2.20 -17.58 3.92
CA GLY A 140 -2.28 -16.89 5.22
C GLY A 140 -2.99 -15.55 5.13
N HIS A 141 -2.61 -14.72 4.15
CA HIS A 141 -3.26 -13.43 3.90
C HIS A 141 -4.74 -13.58 3.52
N GLU A 142 -5.08 -14.60 2.74
CA GLU A 142 -6.48 -14.85 2.39
C GLU A 142 -7.33 -15.31 3.58
N ILE A 143 -6.77 -16.15 4.46
CA ILE A 143 -7.43 -16.52 5.72
C ILE A 143 -7.65 -15.26 6.59
N ALA A 144 -6.66 -14.37 6.66
CA ALA A 144 -6.80 -13.10 7.37
C ALA A 144 -7.89 -12.20 6.75
N ASN A 145 -8.00 -12.15 5.41
CA ASN A 145 -9.05 -11.41 4.71
C ASN A 145 -10.44 -11.92 5.10
N VAL A 146 -10.62 -13.25 5.16
CA VAL A 146 -11.88 -13.88 5.57
C VAL A 146 -12.23 -13.50 7.00
N ILE A 147 -11.29 -13.67 7.94
CA ILE A 147 -11.51 -13.35 9.36
C ILE A 147 -11.86 -11.87 9.54
N PHE A 148 -11.06 -10.99 8.94
CA PHE A 148 -11.27 -9.54 9.02
C PHE A 148 -12.67 -9.17 8.51
N ARG A 149 -13.11 -9.74 7.39
CA ARG A 149 -14.45 -9.50 6.84
C ARG A 149 -15.56 -10.04 7.72
N GLN A 150 -15.40 -11.24 8.29
CA GLN A 150 -16.42 -11.83 9.16
C GLN A 150 -16.66 -11.00 10.42
N VAL A 151 -15.61 -10.37 10.94
CA VAL A 151 -15.68 -9.59 12.18
C VAL A 151 -16.06 -8.13 11.94
N THR A 152 -15.51 -7.50 10.90
CA THR A 152 -15.67 -6.05 10.65
C THR A 152 -16.75 -5.72 9.62
N GLY A 153 -17.14 -6.69 8.78
CA GLY A 153 -18.00 -6.47 7.61
C GLY A 153 -17.30 -5.81 6.41
N VAL A 154 -16.03 -5.42 6.54
CA VAL A 154 -15.24 -4.74 5.50
C VAL A 154 -14.30 -5.76 4.83
N PRO A 155 -14.11 -5.72 3.50
CA PRO A 155 -13.10 -6.56 2.84
C PRO A 155 -11.69 -6.32 3.41
N GLY A 156 -10.96 -7.40 3.71
CA GLY A 156 -9.54 -7.31 4.03
C GLY A 156 -8.69 -6.98 2.81
N ALA A 157 -7.53 -6.37 3.01
CA ALA A 157 -6.60 -5.99 1.94
C ALA A 157 -5.22 -6.65 2.10
N PHE A 158 -5.12 -7.79 2.79
CA PHE A 158 -3.84 -8.41 3.16
C PHE A 158 -3.12 -9.10 1.99
N THR A 159 -3.84 -9.38 0.90
CA THR A 159 -3.28 -9.90 -0.35
C THR A 159 -2.83 -8.80 -1.31
N SER A 160 -2.96 -7.53 -0.91
CA SER A 160 -2.52 -6.39 -1.71
C SER A 160 -1.01 -6.23 -1.72
N GLN A 161 -0.53 -5.37 -2.60
CA GLN A 161 0.89 -5.06 -2.80
C GLN A 161 1.12 -3.56 -2.71
N ILE A 162 2.37 -3.18 -2.54
CA ILE A 162 2.82 -1.79 -2.55
C ILE A 162 3.91 -1.61 -3.59
N LEU A 163 3.91 -0.44 -4.22
CA LEU A 163 5.06 0.10 -4.94
C LEU A 163 5.70 1.18 -4.10
N TYR A 164 7.01 1.33 -4.23
CA TYR A 164 7.75 2.42 -3.63
C TYR A 164 9.05 2.67 -4.41
N ILE A 165 9.62 3.86 -4.21
CA ILE A 165 10.91 4.21 -4.79
C ILE A 165 11.98 4.16 -3.71
N VAL A 166 13.04 3.41 -3.97
CA VAL A 166 14.27 3.43 -3.17
C VAL A 166 15.26 4.38 -3.82
N SER A 167 15.86 5.25 -3.04
CA SER A 167 17.03 6.05 -3.43
C SER A 167 18.22 5.70 -2.55
N GLU A 168 19.27 5.17 -3.16
CA GLU A 168 20.47 4.71 -2.48
C GLU A 168 21.67 5.52 -2.95
N GLN A 169 22.36 6.16 -2.00
CA GLN A 169 23.60 6.90 -2.28
C GLN A 169 24.74 5.91 -2.54
N VAL A 170 25.35 5.98 -3.73
CA VAL A 170 26.44 5.09 -4.13
C VAL A 170 27.79 5.69 -3.74
N GLN A 171 28.06 6.91 -4.22
CA GLN A 171 29.29 7.65 -3.91
C GLN A 171 29.10 9.14 -4.13
N GLY A 172 29.52 9.98 -3.18
CA GLY A 172 29.37 11.44 -3.32
C GLY A 172 27.90 11.80 -3.53
N ASP A 173 27.58 12.54 -4.58
CA ASP A 173 26.21 12.92 -4.94
C ASP A 173 25.57 11.97 -5.96
N ASP A 174 26.19 10.82 -6.26
CA ASP A 174 25.64 9.81 -7.16
C ASP A 174 24.64 8.91 -6.42
N TYR A 175 23.45 8.80 -6.98
CA TYR A 175 22.36 7.96 -6.46
C TYR A 175 21.97 6.89 -7.47
N ASN A 176 21.53 5.76 -6.93
CA ASN A 176 20.82 4.73 -7.67
C ASN A 176 19.36 4.73 -7.22
N PHE A 177 18.44 4.69 -8.17
CA PHE A 177 17.00 4.69 -7.94
C PHE A 177 16.40 3.37 -8.38
N ARG A 178 15.55 2.79 -7.53
CA ARG A 178 14.80 1.58 -7.85
C ARG A 178 13.32 1.80 -7.65
N LEU A 179 12.52 1.41 -8.63
CA LEU A 179 11.09 1.18 -8.45
C LEU A 179 10.91 -0.26 -8.00
N GLU A 180 10.43 -0.45 -6.78
CA GLU A 180 10.25 -1.77 -6.18
C GLU A 180 8.78 -2.04 -5.91
N LYS A 181 8.45 -3.33 -5.89
CA LYS A 181 7.13 -3.90 -5.55
C LYS A 181 7.30 -4.89 -4.42
N ALA A 182 6.44 -4.85 -3.41
CA ALA A 182 6.41 -5.83 -2.32
C ALA A 182 4.95 -6.18 -1.97
N ASP A 183 4.76 -7.24 -1.18
CA ASP A 183 3.51 -7.42 -0.44
C ASP A 183 3.23 -6.20 0.45
N TYR A 184 1.97 -5.98 0.83
CA TYR A 184 1.60 -4.79 1.61
C TYR A 184 2.38 -4.65 2.92
N ASP A 185 2.83 -5.78 3.47
CA ASP A 185 3.60 -5.87 4.70
C ASP A 185 5.13 -5.82 4.51
N GLY A 186 5.56 -5.54 3.27
CA GLY A 186 6.95 -5.33 2.91
C GLY A 186 7.69 -6.57 2.43
N ALA A 187 7.06 -7.75 2.51
CA ALA A 187 7.70 -8.99 2.13
C ALA A 187 7.77 -9.21 0.62
N ARG A 188 8.61 -10.16 0.20
CA ARG A 188 8.75 -10.57 -1.21
C ARG A 188 9.07 -9.39 -2.16
N ALA A 189 9.85 -8.42 -1.68
CA ALA A 189 10.26 -7.27 -2.45
C ALA A 189 10.96 -7.66 -3.77
N GLN A 190 10.60 -6.97 -4.85
CA GLN A 190 11.08 -7.18 -6.21
C GLN A 190 11.36 -5.84 -6.89
N VAL A 191 12.54 -5.71 -7.51
CA VAL A 191 12.88 -4.55 -8.35
C VAL A 191 12.20 -4.68 -9.71
N LEU A 192 11.40 -3.67 -10.08
CA LEU A 192 10.76 -3.55 -11.38
C LEU A 192 11.60 -2.75 -12.37
N LEU A 193 12.31 -1.73 -11.89
CA LEU A 193 13.21 -0.88 -12.66
C LEU A 193 14.33 -0.37 -11.76
N GLU A 194 15.54 -0.30 -12.31
CA GLU A 194 16.72 0.30 -11.69
C GLU A 194 17.30 1.35 -12.65
N SER A 195 17.71 2.50 -12.12
CA SER A 195 18.22 3.62 -12.91
C SER A 195 19.18 4.49 -12.10
N SER A 196 20.22 5.00 -12.75
CA SER A 196 21.08 6.06 -12.19
C SER A 196 20.43 7.46 -12.24
N GLN A 197 19.24 7.56 -12.84
CA GLN A 197 18.45 8.78 -12.92
C GLN A 197 17.14 8.60 -12.13
N PRO A 198 16.54 9.70 -11.64
CA PRO A 198 15.33 9.61 -10.83
C PRO A 198 14.19 8.83 -11.50
N ILE A 199 13.48 8.07 -10.66
CA ILE A 199 12.17 7.48 -10.96
C ILE A 199 11.18 8.16 -10.02
N MET A 200 9.98 8.50 -10.52
CA MET A 200 8.99 9.24 -9.73
C MET A 200 7.55 8.84 -10.05
N SER A 201 6.68 9.08 -9.07
CA SER A 201 5.22 9.01 -9.11
C SER A 201 4.69 7.70 -9.71
N PRO A 202 5.05 6.53 -9.14
CA PRO A 202 4.50 5.28 -9.60
C PRO A 202 2.99 5.23 -9.31
N SER A 203 2.21 4.67 -10.24
CA SER A 203 0.79 4.41 -10.05
C SER A 203 0.39 3.08 -10.66
N TRP A 204 -0.43 2.34 -9.92
CA TRP A 204 -1.01 1.09 -10.36
C TRP A 204 -2.12 1.33 -11.38
N SER A 205 -2.15 0.48 -12.41
CA SER A 205 -3.37 0.23 -13.16
C SER A 205 -4.45 -0.37 -12.24
N PRO A 206 -5.75 -0.09 -12.46
CA PRO A 206 -6.84 -0.59 -11.62
C PRO A 206 -6.96 -2.12 -11.57
N ASN A 207 -6.44 -2.83 -12.57
CA ASN A 207 -6.38 -4.29 -12.62
C ASN A 207 -5.10 -4.87 -12.00
N GLY A 208 -4.13 -4.04 -11.60
CA GLY A 208 -2.89 -4.47 -10.97
C GLY A 208 -1.85 -5.08 -11.92
N GLU A 209 -2.06 -5.04 -13.24
CA GLU A 209 -1.17 -5.71 -14.21
C GLU A 209 -0.01 -4.81 -14.66
N ASP A 210 -0.25 -3.52 -14.72
CA ASP A 210 0.69 -2.50 -15.19
C ASP A 210 0.97 -1.43 -14.13
N VAL A 211 2.15 -0.83 -14.21
CA VAL A 211 2.55 0.36 -13.47
C VAL A 211 2.87 1.51 -14.43
N ALA A 212 2.36 2.70 -14.14
CA ALA A 212 2.80 3.93 -14.79
C ALA A 212 3.78 4.69 -13.89
N TYR A 213 4.82 5.30 -14.45
CA TYR A 213 5.80 6.07 -13.69
C TYR A 213 6.53 7.07 -14.58
N VAL A 214 7.21 8.03 -13.95
CA VAL A 214 8.12 8.97 -14.61
C VAL A 214 9.53 8.42 -14.53
N SER A 215 10.25 8.41 -15.65
CA SER A 215 11.68 8.11 -15.71
C SER A 215 12.45 9.27 -16.33
N PHE A 216 13.61 9.54 -15.75
CA PHE A 216 14.60 10.50 -16.22
C PHE A 216 15.78 9.80 -16.93
N GLU A 217 15.59 8.55 -17.39
CA GLU A 217 16.62 7.80 -18.14
C GLU A 217 16.99 8.42 -19.51
N THR A 218 16.20 9.40 -19.97
CA THR A 218 16.50 10.23 -21.15
C THR A 218 16.77 11.66 -20.72
N ASP A 219 17.22 12.53 -21.64
CA ASP A 219 17.52 13.94 -21.34
C ASP A 219 16.34 14.76 -20.77
N LEU A 220 15.11 14.26 -20.91
CA LEU A 220 13.89 14.87 -20.39
C LEU A 220 13.04 13.83 -19.63
N PRO A 221 12.19 14.26 -18.67
CA PRO A 221 11.27 13.34 -17.99
C PRO A 221 10.27 12.75 -18.99
N ARG A 222 10.02 11.46 -18.88
CA ARG A 222 9.09 10.71 -19.74
C ARG A 222 8.21 9.81 -18.90
N ILE A 223 6.95 9.68 -19.30
CA ILE A 223 6.01 8.76 -18.67
C ILE A 223 6.08 7.43 -19.40
N TYR A 224 6.26 6.35 -18.65
CA TYR A 224 6.22 4.98 -19.13
C TYR A 224 5.09 4.21 -18.47
N ILE A 225 4.56 3.23 -19.19
CA ILE A 225 3.77 2.13 -18.64
C ILE A 225 4.60 0.86 -18.78
N GLN A 226 4.72 0.09 -17.69
CA GLN A 226 5.42 -1.19 -17.64
C GLN A 226 4.47 -2.28 -17.18
N ASN A 227 4.44 -3.38 -17.91
CA ASN A 227 3.76 -4.59 -17.48
C ASN A 227 4.58 -5.31 -16.41
N ILE A 228 3.95 -5.62 -15.28
CA ILE A 228 4.66 -6.13 -14.09
C ILE A 228 5.14 -7.57 -14.31
N ALA A 229 4.34 -8.40 -14.98
CA ALA A 229 4.66 -9.81 -15.19
C ALA A 229 5.77 -10.01 -16.23
N THR A 230 5.72 -9.26 -17.33
CA THR A 230 6.63 -9.44 -18.47
C THR A 230 7.81 -8.47 -18.48
N GLY A 231 7.73 -7.37 -17.74
CA GLY A 231 8.71 -6.28 -17.78
C GLY A 231 8.65 -5.45 -19.07
N GLN A 232 7.69 -5.69 -19.97
CA GLN A 232 7.56 -4.90 -21.20
C GLN A 232 7.21 -3.45 -20.88
N ARG A 233 7.91 -2.51 -21.54
CA ARG A 233 7.77 -1.06 -21.32
C ARG A 233 7.26 -0.36 -22.57
N ARG A 234 6.33 0.58 -22.39
CA ARG A 234 5.84 1.49 -23.42
C ARG A 234 5.97 2.93 -22.95
N GLN A 235 6.67 3.74 -23.73
CA GLN A 235 6.72 5.19 -23.51
C GLN A 235 5.38 5.81 -23.94
N ILE A 236 4.77 6.61 -23.06
CA ILE A 236 3.46 7.23 -23.28
C ILE A 236 3.60 8.65 -23.81
N THR A 237 4.55 9.41 -23.26
CA THR A 237 4.72 10.82 -23.60
C THR A 237 6.07 11.07 -24.26
N ASN A 238 6.13 12.08 -25.12
CA ASN A 238 7.39 12.60 -25.67
C ASN A 238 7.29 14.12 -25.91
N TYR A 239 6.71 14.83 -24.94
CA TYR A 239 6.53 16.27 -25.03
C TYR A 239 7.73 17.02 -24.43
N PRO A 240 8.00 18.26 -24.86
CA PRO A 240 9.02 19.09 -24.22
C PRO A 240 8.65 19.36 -22.76
N ASN A 241 9.67 19.75 -21.96
CA ASN A 241 9.53 20.17 -20.57
C ASN A 241 8.97 19.06 -19.65
N ILE A 242 8.09 19.42 -18.69
CA ILE A 242 7.59 18.53 -17.65
C ILE A 242 6.60 17.54 -18.24
N ASN A 243 6.81 16.27 -17.93
CA ASN A 243 5.90 15.15 -18.18
C ASN A 243 5.86 14.35 -16.87
N SER A 244 4.83 14.50 -16.04
CA SER A 244 4.85 13.95 -14.68
C SER A 244 3.50 13.48 -14.16
N SER A 245 3.52 12.87 -12.97
CA SER A 245 2.36 12.49 -12.15
C SER A 245 1.29 11.69 -12.92
N PRO A 246 1.66 10.55 -13.55
CA PRO A 246 0.68 9.71 -14.23
C PRO A 246 -0.26 9.05 -13.22
N VAL A 247 -1.56 9.08 -13.49
CA VAL A 247 -2.58 8.38 -12.70
C VAL A 247 -3.66 7.79 -13.58
N TRP A 248 -3.94 6.51 -13.38
CA TRP A 248 -4.94 5.76 -14.14
C TRP A 248 -6.35 6.18 -13.76
N SER A 249 -7.25 6.25 -14.75
CA SER A 249 -8.69 6.30 -14.49
C SER A 249 -9.15 4.99 -13.85
N PRO A 250 -10.22 5.00 -13.04
CA PRO A 250 -10.73 3.78 -12.38
C PRO A 250 -11.13 2.64 -13.35
N ASP A 251 -11.48 2.99 -14.59
CA ASP A 251 -11.86 2.05 -15.65
C ASP A 251 -10.66 1.54 -16.48
N ALA A 252 -9.43 1.96 -16.15
CA ALA A 252 -8.18 1.65 -16.83
C ALA A 252 -8.09 2.13 -18.31
N THR A 253 -9.03 2.93 -18.81
CA THR A 253 -9.04 3.35 -20.22
C THR A 253 -8.23 4.63 -20.49
N LYS A 254 -7.95 5.41 -19.44
CA LYS A 254 -7.32 6.72 -19.53
C LYS A 254 -6.18 6.87 -18.54
N LEU A 255 -5.25 7.74 -18.89
CA LEU A 255 -4.17 8.18 -18.01
C LEU A 255 -4.24 9.71 -17.89
N ALA A 256 -4.48 10.21 -16.69
CA ALA A 256 -4.28 11.62 -16.39
C ALA A 256 -2.80 11.86 -16.06
N MET A 257 -2.29 13.03 -16.42
CA MET A 257 -0.89 13.40 -16.26
C MET A 257 -0.71 14.92 -16.26
N VAL A 258 0.49 15.37 -15.91
CA VAL A 258 0.88 16.78 -15.93
C VAL A 258 1.82 17.00 -17.10
N LEU A 259 1.48 17.94 -17.97
CA LEU A 259 2.36 18.38 -19.07
C LEU A 259 2.55 19.90 -19.01
N SER A 260 3.76 20.38 -19.24
CA SER A 260 4.05 21.82 -19.44
C SER A 260 4.44 22.15 -20.88
N LYS A 261 3.88 21.39 -21.84
CA LYS A 261 4.15 21.55 -23.27
C LYS A 261 3.56 22.86 -23.85
N ASP A 262 2.52 23.39 -23.23
CA ASP A 262 1.78 24.57 -23.68
C ASP A 262 2.01 25.81 -22.77
N GLY A 263 3.00 25.77 -21.87
CA GLY A 263 3.32 26.88 -20.96
C GLY A 263 3.46 26.43 -19.51
N SER A 264 2.56 26.89 -18.64
CA SER A 264 2.46 26.39 -17.26
C SER A 264 2.11 24.89 -17.25
N PRO A 265 2.47 24.17 -16.18
CA PRO A 265 2.00 22.80 -15.98
C PRO A 265 0.48 22.76 -15.90
N ASP A 266 -0.13 21.91 -16.72
CA ASP A 266 -1.55 21.65 -16.75
C ASP A 266 -1.85 20.17 -16.68
N ILE A 267 -3.10 19.85 -16.32
CA ILE A 267 -3.63 18.49 -16.33
C ILE A 267 -4.07 18.12 -17.74
N TYR A 268 -3.61 16.97 -18.20
CA TYR A 268 -4.04 16.33 -19.44
C TYR A 268 -4.55 14.93 -19.17
N VAL A 269 -5.44 14.44 -20.03
CA VAL A 269 -5.94 13.08 -20.02
C VAL A 269 -5.71 12.47 -21.39
N GLN A 270 -5.01 11.34 -21.43
CA GLN A 270 -4.83 10.55 -22.64
C GLN A 270 -5.72 9.31 -22.59
N ASP A 271 -6.49 9.10 -23.65
CA ASP A 271 -7.17 7.82 -23.88
C ASP A 271 -6.16 6.81 -24.42
N LEU A 272 -6.01 5.67 -23.73
CA LEU A 272 -4.95 4.70 -24.00
C LEU A 272 -5.22 3.84 -25.24
N ASN A 273 -6.48 3.75 -25.68
CA ASN A 273 -6.88 2.99 -26.87
C ASN A 273 -6.70 3.81 -28.15
N SER A 274 -7.20 5.04 -28.13
CA SER A 274 -7.17 5.94 -29.30
C SER A 274 -5.92 6.82 -29.38
N ASN A 275 -5.14 6.90 -28.30
CA ASN A 275 -4.05 7.87 -28.11
C ASN A 275 -4.47 9.34 -28.21
N GLN A 276 -5.76 9.64 -28.08
CA GLN A 276 -6.24 11.01 -28.05
C GLN A 276 -5.84 11.69 -26.74
N LEU A 277 -5.25 12.88 -26.83
CA LEU A 277 -4.85 13.71 -25.70
C LEU A 277 -5.82 14.89 -25.55
N MET A 278 -6.40 15.03 -24.37
CA MET A 278 -7.28 16.13 -23.99
C MET A 278 -6.60 16.98 -22.91
N ARG A 279 -6.59 18.30 -23.09
CA ARG A 279 -6.18 19.26 -22.06
C ARG A 279 -7.38 19.55 -21.16
N VAL A 280 -7.22 19.33 -19.85
CA VAL A 280 -8.30 19.49 -18.85
C VAL A 280 -8.25 20.87 -18.22
N THR A 281 -7.06 21.37 -17.89
CA THR A 281 -6.85 22.70 -17.34
C THR A 281 -6.11 23.60 -18.33
N ASP A 282 -6.42 24.90 -18.27
CA ASP A 282 -5.77 25.94 -19.09
C ASP A 282 -5.74 27.23 -18.28
N HIS A 283 -4.98 27.22 -17.18
CA HIS A 283 -4.78 28.38 -16.34
C HIS A 283 -3.29 28.75 -16.31
N PRO A 284 -2.90 30.04 -16.25
CA PRO A 284 -1.50 30.44 -16.13
C PRO A 284 -0.77 29.99 -14.84
N SER A 285 -1.50 29.35 -13.93
CA SER A 285 -1.00 28.82 -12.66
C SER A 285 -0.47 27.41 -12.85
N ILE A 286 0.21 26.90 -11.82
CA ILE A 286 0.62 25.51 -11.82
C ILE A 286 -0.58 24.66 -11.41
N ASP A 287 -1.04 23.79 -12.30
CA ASP A 287 -2.01 22.73 -12.02
C ASP A 287 -1.29 21.37 -12.09
N THR A 288 -1.27 20.62 -10.99
CA THR A 288 -0.46 19.40 -10.87
C THR A 288 -1.06 18.38 -9.89
N GLU A 289 -0.41 17.23 -9.73
CA GLU A 289 -0.80 16.16 -8.80
C GLU A 289 -2.25 15.69 -8.99
N PRO A 290 -2.66 15.30 -10.22
CA PRO A 290 -4.01 14.85 -10.45
C PRO A 290 -4.30 13.53 -9.70
N SER A 291 -5.55 13.35 -9.32
CA SER A 291 -6.14 12.08 -8.90
C SER A 291 -7.58 12.02 -9.39
N TRP A 292 -8.05 10.82 -9.70
CA TRP A 292 -9.41 10.61 -10.17
C TRP A 292 -10.40 10.52 -9.00
N SER A 293 -11.62 11.01 -9.21
CA SER A 293 -12.75 10.60 -8.38
C SER A 293 -13.02 9.10 -8.56
N SER A 294 -13.56 8.44 -7.54
CA SER A 294 -13.82 7.00 -7.54
C SER A 294 -14.75 6.56 -8.68
N ASP A 295 -15.61 7.47 -9.16
CA ASP A 295 -16.51 7.25 -10.29
C ASP A 295 -15.92 7.60 -11.66
N GLY A 296 -14.68 8.11 -11.70
CA GLY A 296 -13.96 8.50 -12.92
C GLY A 296 -14.51 9.74 -13.64
N ARG A 297 -15.45 10.48 -13.05
CA ARG A 297 -16.09 11.64 -13.70
C ARG A 297 -15.35 12.96 -13.48
N SER A 298 -14.52 13.04 -12.44
CA SER A 298 -13.80 14.25 -12.06
C SER A 298 -12.33 13.97 -11.79
N ILE A 299 -11.53 15.03 -11.89
CA ILE A 299 -10.14 15.05 -11.43
C ILE A 299 -10.03 16.04 -10.28
N VAL A 300 -9.46 15.58 -9.17
CA VAL A 300 -8.95 16.43 -8.09
C VAL A 300 -7.47 16.71 -8.34
N PHE A 301 -7.03 17.93 -8.11
CA PHE A 301 -5.65 18.34 -8.40
C PHE A 301 -5.22 19.50 -7.49
N MET A 302 -3.91 19.72 -7.40
CA MET A 302 -3.34 20.86 -6.70
C MET A 302 -3.21 22.04 -7.68
N SER A 303 -3.60 23.24 -7.24
CA SER A 303 -3.37 24.49 -7.96
C SER A 303 -2.88 25.61 -7.05
N ASP A 304 -1.98 26.44 -7.55
CA ASP A 304 -1.52 27.67 -6.89
C ASP A 304 -2.25 28.95 -7.36
N ARG A 305 -3.38 28.82 -8.07
CA ARG A 305 -4.17 29.95 -8.61
C ARG A 305 -4.64 30.99 -7.59
N THR A 306 -4.67 30.63 -6.31
CA THR A 306 -4.98 31.54 -5.19
C THR A 306 -3.74 31.95 -4.39
N GLY A 307 -2.54 31.79 -4.96
CA GLY A 307 -1.25 32.20 -4.40
C GLY A 307 -0.53 31.15 -3.55
N GLN A 308 -1.24 30.20 -2.93
CA GLN A 308 -0.65 29.03 -2.28
C GLN A 308 -1.27 27.75 -2.85
N PRO A 309 -0.54 26.62 -2.84
CA PRO A 309 -1.08 25.30 -3.19
C PRO A 309 -2.35 24.98 -2.43
N GLN A 310 -3.42 24.73 -3.16
CA GLN A 310 -4.72 24.30 -2.64
C GLN A 310 -5.29 23.22 -3.56
N ILE A 311 -6.25 22.47 -3.05
CA ILE A 311 -6.91 21.40 -3.78
C ILE A 311 -8.16 21.91 -4.49
N TYR A 312 -8.28 21.54 -5.75
CA TYR A 312 -9.37 21.87 -6.65
C TYR A 312 -9.91 20.62 -7.34
N GLN A 313 -11.13 20.71 -7.87
CA GLN A 313 -11.79 19.67 -8.65
C GLN A 313 -12.33 20.23 -9.95
N ILE A 314 -12.31 19.40 -10.99
CA ILE A 314 -12.93 19.68 -12.29
C ILE A 314 -13.59 18.41 -12.84
N GLU A 315 -14.81 18.54 -13.35
CA GLU A 315 -15.48 17.47 -14.09
C GLU A 315 -14.85 17.30 -15.48
N LEU A 316 -14.71 16.05 -15.94
CA LEU A 316 -14.20 15.79 -17.29
C LEU A 316 -15.12 16.39 -18.36
N GLY A 317 -14.52 17.09 -19.32
CA GLY A 317 -15.23 17.75 -20.41
C GLY A 317 -15.90 19.06 -20.02
N ALA A 318 -15.84 19.46 -18.74
CA ALA A 318 -16.21 20.81 -18.33
C ALA A 318 -15.28 21.85 -18.97
N SER A 319 -15.75 23.09 -19.03
CA SER A 319 -14.88 24.21 -19.37
C SER A 319 -13.79 24.34 -18.30
N SER A 320 -12.56 24.68 -18.70
CA SER A 320 -11.43 24.92 -17.79
C SER A 320 -11.67 26.06 -16.79
N TYR A 321 -12.71 26.88 -16.99
CA TYR A 321 -13.16 27.91 -16.05
C TYR A 321 -14.09 27.39 -14.94
N ASN A 322 -14.66 26.19 -15.09
CA ASN A 322 -15.57 25.57 -14.12
C ASN A 322 -14.82 24.71 -13.10
N VAL A 323 -13.78 25.28 -12.50
CA VAL A 323 -13.00 24.61 -11.46
C VAL A 323 -13.51 25.00 -10.08
N GLU A 324 -13.75 24.01 -9.23
CA GLU A 324 -14.18 24.18 -7.85
C GLU A 324 -13.00 24.04 -6.88
N ARG A 325 -12.92 24.90 -5.86
CA ARG A 325 -11.93 24.77 -4.78
C ARG A 325 -12.51 23.97 -3.62
N LEU A 326 -11.80 22.94 -3.18
CA LEU A 326 -12.24 22.03 -2.10
C LEU A 326 -11.67 22.38 -0.72
N THR A 327 -10.50 23.02 -0.66
CA THR A 327 -9.75 23.23 0.61
C THR A 327 -9.69 24.71 1.00
N TYR A 328 -9.98 25.01 2.27
CA TYR A 328 -10.00 26.37 2.81
C TYR A 328 -9.38 26.50 4.21
N ASP A 329 -9.05 25.38 4.85
CA ASP A 329 -8.62 25.32 6.26
C ASP A 329 -7.11 25.11 6.43
N CYS A 330 -6.33 25.20 5.35
CA CYS A 330 -4.88 25.00 5.35
C CYS A 330 -4.15 26.15 4.64
N PHE A 331 -2.92 26.44 5.09
CA PHE A 331 -2.03 27.35 4.36
C PHE A 331 -1.56 26.74 3.03
N GLN A 332 -1.22 25.45 3.03
CA GLN A 332 -0.92 24.68 1.81
C GLN A 332 -1.60 23.32 1.89
N CYS A 333 -2.26 22.91 0.81
CA CYS A 333 -2.80 21.57 0.64
C CYS A 333 -2.37 20.98 -0.72
N MET A 334 -1.97 19.71 -0.73
CA MET A 334 -1.37 19.03 -1.89
C MET A 334 -1.61 17.51 -1.85
N LYS A 335 -1.25 16.80 -2.93
CA LYS A 335 -1.30 15.33 -3.04
C LYS A 335 -2.65 14.71 -2.62
N ALA A 336 -3.75 15.27 -3.10
CA ALA A 336 -5.09 14.81 -2.74
C ALA A 336 -5.48 13.51 -3.47
N LYS A 337 -6.16 12.60 -2.77
CA LYS A 337 -6.78 11.39 -3.33
C LYS A 337 -8.11 11.10 -2.65
N PHE A 338 -9.10 10.65 -3.39
CA PHE A 338 -10.35 10.18 -2.80
C PHE A 338 -10.16 8.85 -2.09
N LEU A 339 -10.87 8.69 -0.97
CA LEU A 339 -11.14 7.38 -0.39
C LEU A 339 -12.20 6.65 -1.24
N PRO A 340 -12.31 5.31 -1.12
CA PRO A 340 -13.28 4.53 -1.89
C PRO A 340 -14.74 4.99 -1.75
N ASP A 341 -15.09 5.66 -0.65
CA ASP A 341 -16.42 6.21 -0.40
C ASP A 341 -16.80 7.41 -1.31
N GLY A 342 -15.82 8.03 -1.98
CA GLY A 342 -16.03 9.16 -2.89
C GLY A 342 -16.36 10.50 -2.23
N VAL A 343 -16.43 10.57 -0.90
CA VAL A 343 -16.76 11.79 -0.14
C VAL A 343 -15.64 12.24 0.79
N ASN A 344 -14.78 11.32 1.20
CA ASN A 344 -13.61 11.64 1.99
C ASN A 344 -12.37 11.72 1.09
N LEU A 345 -11.54 12.73 1.35
CA LEU A 345 -10.35 13.05 0.57
C LEU A 345 -9.14 13.08 1.49
N VAL A 346 -8.22 12.15 1.29
CA VAL A 346 -6.90 12.23 1.93
C VAL A 346 -6.06 13.28 1.22
N HIS A 347 -5.33 14.10 1.96
CA HIS A 347 -4.40 15.07 1.41
C HIS A 347 -3.27 15.36 2.39
N VAL A 348 -2.20 15.95 1.86
CA VAL A 348 -1.12 16.52 2.65
C VAL A 348 -1.47 17.97 2.94
N ARG A 349 -1.40 18.38 4.21
CA ARG A 349 -1.65 19.75 4.64
C ARG A 349 -0.51 20.33 5.44
N ARG A 350 -0.32 21.64 5.27
CA ARG A 350 0.42 22.50 6.18
C ARG A 350 -0.55 23.52 6.75
N GLU A 351 -0.78 23.45 8.06
CA GLU A 351 -1.83 24.23 8.71
C GLU A 351 -1.60 25.75 8.60
N ALA A 352 -0.43 26.24 9.01
CA ALA A 352 -0.09 27.65 8.97
C ALA A 352 1.28 27.89 8.33
N ARG A 353 1.55 29.14 7.93
CA ARG A 353 2.82 29.54 7.29
C ARG A 353 4.06 29.20 8.13
N GLN A 354 3.93 29.30 9.44
CA GLN A 354 4.98 29.00 10.41
C GLN A 354 5.01 27.53 10.84
N SER A 355 3.99 26.73 10.50
CA SER A 355 3.97 25.31 10.83
C SER A 355 5.14 24.63 10.12
N PRO A 356 6.01 23.89 10.83
CA PRO A 356 7.16 23.24 10.20
C PRO A 356 6.77 21.95 9.49
N ASN A 357 5.61 21.36 9.84
CA ASN A 357 5.24 20.02 9.44
C ASN A 357 4.20 20.05 8.30
N TYR A 358 4.38 19.11 7.39
CA TYR A 358 3.35 18.63 6.48
C TYR A 358 2.79 17.35 7.09
N GLN A 359 1.47 17.24 7.15
CA GLN A 359 0.74 16.16 7.81
C GLN A 359 -0.31 15.58 6.87
N ILE A 360 -0.63 14.30 7.06
CA ILE A 360 -1.73 13.64 6.39
C ILE A 360 -3.03 13.97 7.11
N ALA A 361 -4.05 14.37 6.35
CA ALA A 361 -5.39 14.66 6.85
C ALA A 361 -6.46 14.13 5.90
N ILE A 362 -7.65 13.88 6.46
CA ILE A 362 -8.86 13.58 5.70
C ILE A 362 -9.77 14.80 5.75
N LEU A 363 -10.23 15.23 4.59
CA LEU A 363 -11.31 16.20 4.40
C LEU A 363 -12.56 15.47 3.93
N ASN A 364 -13.68 15.65 4.62
CA ASN A 364 -14.98 15.30 4.07
C ASN A 364 -15.49 16.46 3.21
N ILE A 365 -15.72 16.25 1.92
CA ILE A 365 -16.06 17.34 0.99
C ILE A 365 -17.50 17.85 1.13
N GLU A 366 -18.41 17.07 1.71
CA GLU A 366 -19.79 17.49 1.94
C GLU A 366 -19.95 18.30 3.22
N THR A 367 -19.29 17.88 4.31
CA THR A 367 -19.39 18.56 5.61
C THR A 367 -18.26 19.55 5.87
N LEU A 368 -17.24 19.58 5.00
CA LEU A 368 -16.00 20.35 5.15
C LEU A 368 -15.23 20.04 6.46
N ARG A 369 -15.48 18.87 7.05
CA ARG A 369 -14.81 18.47 8.29
C ARG A 369 -13.43 17.94 7.96
N VAL A 370 -12.43 18.41 8.70
CA VAL A 370 -11.05 17.94 8.56
C VAL A 370 -10.57 17.21 9.81
N ILE A 371 -9.90 16.08 9.60
CA ILE A 371 -9.30 15.25 10.65
C ILE A 371 -7.82 15.05 10.28
N THR A 372 -6.91 15.60 11.07
CA THR A 372 -5.47 15.36 10.92
C THR A 372 -5.11 14.02 11.55
N LEU A 373 -4.43 13.15 10.80
CA LEU A 373 -4.13 11.77 11.21
C LEU A 373 -2.72 11.60 11.77
N THR A 374 -1.79 12.42 11.30
CA THR A 374 -0.36 12.25 11.57
C THR A 374 0.24 13.46 12.29
N ASN A 375 1.36 13.26 12.95
CA ASN A 375 2.14 14.30 13.64
C ASN A 375 3.65 14.16 13.35
N THR A 376 4.00 13.42 12.31
CA THR A 376 5.37 13.20 11.83
C THR A 376 5.86 14.39 11.01
N SER A 377 7.13 14.35 10.60
CA SER A 377 7.79 15.45 9.89
C SER A 377 7.89 15.15 8.41
N LEU A 378 7.47 16.12 7.58
CA LEU A 378 7.55 16.04 6.11
C LEU A 378 6.74 14.86 5.54
N ASP A 379 5.50 14.69 5.99
CA ASP A 379 4.64 13.65 5.44
C ASP A 379 4.24 13.99 4.01
N GLU A 380 4.38 13.03 3.10
CA GLU A 380 4.09 13.22 1.68
C GLU A 380 3.55 11.96 1.00
N SER A 381 3.02 12.15 -0.21
CA SER A 381 2.61 11.08 -1.13
C SER A 381 1.70 10.01 -0.50
N PRO A 382 0.55 10.38 0.09
CA PRO A 382 -0.39 9.41 0.64
C PRO A 382 -0.92 8.46 -0.45
N SER A 383 -1.09 7.20 -0.07
CA SER A 383 -1.74 6.17 -0.86
C SER A 383 -2.69 5.35 0.00
N VAL A 384 -3.90 5.15 -0.52
CA VAL A 384 -5.01 4.54 0.21
C VAL A 384 -5.05 3.04 -0.11
N ALA A 385 -5.22 2.20 0.91
CA ALA A 385 -5.50 0.78 0.74
C ALA A 385 -6.83 0.57 -0.02
N PRO A 386 -7.01 -0.52 -0.78
CA PRO A 386 -8.17 -0.68 -1.67
C PRO A 386 -9.51 -0.80 -0.92
N ASN A 387 -9.50 -1.20 0.36
CA ASN A 387 -10.67 -1.21 1.23
C ASN A 387 -10.92 0.12 1.97
N GLY A 388 -10.03 1.11 1.80
CA GLY A 388 -10.12 2.41 2.46
C GLY A 388 -9.79 2.42 3.95
N SER A 389 -9.25 1.34 4.54
CA SER A 389 -9.00 1.29 6.00
C SER A 389 -7.69 1.94 6.42
N MET A 390 -6.67 1.93 5.54
CA MET A 390 -5.32 2.41 5.82
C MET A 390 -4.83 3.39 4.77
N ILE A 391 -3.98 4.31 5.19
CA ILE A 391 -3.25 5.25 4.34
C ILE A 391 -1.76 5.06 4.60
N MET A 392 -1.01 4.65 3.57
CA MET A 392 0.44 4.63 3.56
C MET A 392 0.99 5.96 3.04
N TYR A 393 2.08 6.46 3.59
CA TYR A 393 2.71 7.71 3.20
C TYR A 393 4.21 7.65 3.44
N ALA A 394 4.96 8.51 2.76
CA ALA A 394 6.39 8.69 3.00
C ALA A 394 6.61 9.76 4.08
N THR A 395 7.59 9.55 4.95
CA THR A 395 7.97 10.50 5.99
C THR A 395 9.46 10.40 6.29
N LYS A 396 9.97 11.27 7.17
CA LYS A 396 11.36 11.24 7.62
C LYS A 396 11.46 10.72 9.05
N PHE A 397 12.27 9.68 9.25
CA PHE A 397 12.58 9.13 10.57
C PHE A 397 14.09 8.93 10.73
N ASP A 398 14.66 9.41 11.83
CA ASP A 398 16.11 9.35 12.12
C ASP A 398 17.01 9.81 10.95
N GLY A 399 16.57 10.85 10.23
CA GLY A 399 17.33 11.41 9.12
C GLY A 399 17.10 10.71 7.78
N ARG A 400 16.37 9.59 7.73
CA ARG A 400 16.11 8.78 6.54
C ARG A 400 14.65 8.82 6.07
N GLY A 401 14.44 8.61 4.77
CA GLY A 401 13.12 8.41 4.19
C GLY A 401 12.59 7.02 4.51
N VAL A 402 11.40 6.96 5.09
CA VAL A 402 10.71 5.70 5.46
C VAL A 402 9.25 5.77 5.01
N LEU A 403 8.59 4.61 4.98
CA LEU A 403 7.14 4.54 4.81
C LEU A 403 6.48 4.35 6.17
N ASP A 404 5.47 5.18 6.46
CA ASP A 404 4.57 5.00 7.59
C ASP A 404 3.16 4.74 7.04
N ALA A 405 2.31 4.13 7.86
CA ALA A 405 0.91 3.97 7.56
C ALA A 405 0.06 4.32 8.78
N VAL A 406 -1.14 4.84 8.52
CA VAL A 406 -2.10 5.26 9.53
C VAL A 406 -3.52 4.82 9.14
N SER A 407 -4.32 4.39 10.11
CA SER A 407 -5.74 4.12 9.88
C SER A 407 -6.50 5.41 9.61
N ILE A 408 -7.63 5.31 8.89
CA ILE A 408 -8.45 6.49 8.56
C ILE A 408 -9.03 7.22 9.78
N ASP A 409 -9.07 6.57 10.94
CA ASP A 409 -9.49 7.19 12.20
C ASP A 409 -8.30 7.70 13.05
N GLY A 410 -7.05 7.51 12.57
CA GLY A 410 -5.83 8.00 13.19
C GLY A 410 -5.33 7.18 14.39
N ARG A 411 -5.99 6.07 14.72
CA ARG A 411 -5.72 5.30 15.96
C ARG A 411 -4.60 4.30 15.82
N VAL A 412 -4.43 3.72 14.64
CA VAL A 412 -3.45 2.67 14.38
C VAL A 412 -2.36 3.22 13.47
N LYS A 413 -1.10 2.98 13.83
CA LYS A 413 0.05 3.39 13.04
C LYS A 413 1.11 2.30 13.02
N PHE A 414 1.69 2.10 11.85
CA PHE A 414 2.86 1.25 11.70
C PHE A 414 3.87 1.90 10.76
N ARG A 415 5.12 1.47 10.86
CA ARG A 415 6.24 1.92 10.06
C ARG A 415 6.88 0.75 9.32
N LEU A 416 7.31 1.00 8.10
CA LEU A 416 8.09 0.13 7.23
C LEU A 416 9.46 0.81 7.01
N PRO A 417 10.41 0.68 7.96
CA PRO A 417 11.78 1.14 7.76
C PRO A 417 12.44 0.45 6.56
N SER A 418 13.23 1.22 5.82
CA SER A 418 14.10 0.65 4.80
C SER A 418 15.36 0.06 5.39
N SER A 419 15.70 -1.16 5.00
CA SER A 419 17.02 -1.73 5.28
C SER A 419 18.14 -1.10 4.44
N GLN A 420 17.82 -0.50 3.28
CA GLN A 420 18.79 0.07 2.33
C GLN A 420 18.24 1.31 1.65
N GLY A 421 19.01 2.41 1.66
CA GLY A 421 18.58 3.68 1.08
C GLY A 421 17.38 4.34 1.78
N ASP A 422 16.95 5.46 1.23
CA ASP A 422 15.72 6.16 1.60
C ASP A 422 14.56 5.64 0.75
N VAL A 423 13.38 5.49 1.35
CA VAL A 423 12.16 5.05 0.64
C VAL A 423 11.13 6.17 0.59
N ARG A 424 10.46 6.31 -0.56
CA ARG A 424 9.47 7.37 -0.81
C ARG A 424 8.40 6.98 -1.81
N GLU A 425 7.42 7.87 -1.95
CA GLU A 425 6.35 7.83 -2.97
C GLU A 425 5.62 6.48 -3.06
N PRO A 426 5.01 6.00 -1.96
CA PRO A 426 4.32 4.73 -1.97
C PRO A 426 3.07 4.78 -2.87
N ALA A 427 2.76 3.65 -3.50
CA ALA A 427 1.49 3.42 -4.16
C ALA A 427 0.95 2.04 -3.77
N TRP A 428 -0.16 2.03 -3.05
CA TRP A 428 -0.91 0.83 -2.67
C TRP A 428 -1.66 0.30 -3.88
N SER A 429 -1.60 -1.01 -4.11
CA SER A 429 -2.30 -1.68 -5.21
C SER A 429 -3.82 -1.61 -5.05
N PRO A 430 -4.58 -1.80 -6.13
CA PRO A 430 -5.97 -2.23 -6.04
C PRO A 430 -6.07 -3.62 -5.35
N PHE A 431 -7.30 -4.14 -5.20
CA PHE A 431 -7.47 -5.56 -4.92
C PHE A 431 -6.85 -6.38 -6.06
N LEU A 432 -6.02 -7.36 -5.69
CA LEU A 432 -5.39 -8.28 -6.62
C LEU A 432 -6.19 -9.60 -6.55
N ASN A 433 -6.59 -10.11 -7.72
CA ASN A 433 -7.36 -11.35 -7.84
C ASN A 433 -6.47 -12.58 -8.03
#